data_AF-A0A6N8JN11-F1
#
_entry.id   AF-A0A6N8JN11-F1
#
_cell.length_a   1.000
_cell.length_b   1.000
_cell.length_c   1.000
_cell.angle_alpha   90.00
_cell.angle_beta   90.00
_cell.angle_gamma   90.00
#
_symmetry.space_group_name_H-M   'P 1'
#
loop_
_entity.id
_entity.type
_entity.pdbx_description
1 polymer ?
#
loop_
_entity_poly.entity_id
_entity_poly.type
_entity_poly.pdbx_seq_one_letter_code
_entity_poly.pdbx_strand_id
1 'polypeptide(L)'
;MDFAPPPYTAPDFSLPSLATAPNATLVPAPKDFVAPENYHAMSIYPEYLKIDGEWVLARDSRMDCVAVVEDGAVFVREFRHIRAGDLIACGRTENGEEGILVYTEGFRSLAAAENGAPHPGGHDNFAFRLGRSRETAFSRDYDELYELLRHERDHGFIVWVMGPAFTFNGFSRDAFAKIVDAGYADAVFAGNALATHDLEGAYFHTSLGQDIETQENRPNGHYHHLDTINRVRYWGSIERFIQEEGVHDGIMEALVRNNVPYVLAGSIRDDGPLPGVFGNAYDAQDAMRDHIRSATTVICMATMLHTIATGNMTPSYRVLPDGTIRPVYFYCVDIAEFAVNKLVDRGSLASRGIVTNVQDFIANIAKGLGLLG
;
A
#
# COMPACT_ATOMS: atom_id res chain seq x y z
N MET A 1 -12.33 -11.17 -21.46
CA MET A 1 -12.28 -9.72 -21.70
C MET A 1 -11.04 -9.25 -21.01
N ASP A 2 -10.22 -8.44 -21.68
CA ASP A 2 -9.06 -7.83 -21.04
C ASP A 2 -9.55 -6.96 -19.87
N PHE A 3 -8.85 -7.02 -18.74
CA PHE A 3 -9.20 -6.25 -17.56
C PHE A 3 -9.11 -4.74 -17.84
N ALA A 4 -10.11 -4.00 -17.39
CA ALA A 4 -10.13 -2.54 -17.42
C ALA A 4 -10.63 -2.00 -16.08
N PRO A 5 -9.96 -1.00 -15.48
CA PRO A 5 -10.46 -0.35 -14.27
C PRO A 5 -11.84 0.29 -14.50
N PRO A 6 -12.72 0.31 -13.50
CA PRO A 6 -14.00 0.99 -13.61
C PRO A 6 -13.79 2.49 -13.85
N PRO A 7 -14.53 3.10 -14.79
CA PRO A 7 -14.40 4.52 -15.08
C PRO A 7 -14.90 5.36 -13.90
N TYR A 8 -14.22 6.49 -13.67
CA TYR A 8 -14.67 7.47 -12.67
C TYR A 8 -15.83 8.31 -13.20
N THR A 9 -16.91 8.38 -12.42
CA THR A 9 -18.03 9.30 -12.65
C THR A 9 -17.90 10.44 -11.64
N ALA A 10 -17.74 11.69 -12.10
CA ALA A 10 -17.64 12.84 -11.20
C ALA A 10 -19.01 13.19 -10.56
N PRO A 11 -19.03 13.91 -9.42
CA PRO A 11 -20.27 14.46 -8.88
C PRO A 11 -20.98 15.36 -9.90
N ASP A 12 -22.31 15.35 -9.91
CA ASP A 12 -23.08 16.31 -10.69
C ASP A 12 -23.11 17.66 -9.96
N PHE A 13 -22.16 18.53 -10.30
CA PHE A 13 -22.04 19.86 -9.70
C PHE A 13 -23.17 20.82 -10.12
N SER A 14 -24.05 20.43 -11.05
CA SER A 14 -25.25 21.21 -11.40
C SER A 14 -26.39 21.03 -10.40
N LEU A 15 -26.31 20.02 -9.53
CA LEU A 15 -27.29 19.81 -8.47
C LEU A 15 -27.38 21.06 -7.59
N PRO A 16 -28.60 21.57 -7.27
CA PRO A 16 -28.75 22.81 -6.50
C PRO A 16 -27.94 22.84 -5.20
N SER A 17 -27.88 21.72 -4.48
CA SER A 17 -27.10 21.60 -3.23
C SER A 17 -25.61 21.88 -3.41
N LEU A 18 -25.02 21.50 -4.55
CA LEU A 18 -23.59 21.72 -4.84
C LEU A 18 -23.34 23.02 -5.60
N ALA A 19 -24.26 23.38 -6.51
CA ALA A 19 -24.18 24.61 -7.30
C ALA A 19 -24.28 25.86 -6.41
N THR A 20 -25.18 25.87 -5.42
CA THR A 20 -25.36 27.00 -4.50
C THR A 20 -24.57 26.87 -3.18
N ALA A 21 -23.80 25.80 -3.01
CA ALA A 21 -22.89 25.65 -1.86
C ALA A 21 -21.95 26.86 -1.74
N PRO A 22 -21.57 27.27 -0.52
CA PRO A 22 -20.56 28.31 -0.34
C PRO A 22 -19.18 27.80 -0.75
N ASN A 23 -18.23 28.72 -0.92
CA ASN A 23 -16.82 28.35 -0.95
C ASN A 23 -16.38 27.79 0.41
N ALA A 24 -15.42 26.88 0.39
CA ALA A 24 -14.79 26.35 1.59
C ALA A 24 -14.20 27.47 2.44
N THR A 25 -14.40 27.39 3.76
CA THR A 25 -13.78 28.35 4.68
C THR A 25 -12.30 28.02 4.80
N LEU A 26 -11.42 28.97 4.47
CA LEU A 26 -9.98 28.82 4.57
C LEU A 26 -9.45 29.66 5.72
N VAL A 27 -8.73 29.03 6.65
CA VAL A 27 -8.15 29.70 7.82
C VAL A 27 -6.64 29.49 7.83
N PRO A 28 -5.82 30.54 8.00
CA PRO A 28 -4.38 30.40 8.09
C PRO A 28 -3.99 29.58 9.33
N ALA A 29 -3.06 28.64 9.15
CA ALA A 29 -2.47 27.88 10.23
C ALA A 29 -1.84 28.84 11.27
N PRO A 30 -2.20 28.74 12.56
CA PRO A 30 -1.72 29.67 13.57
C PRO A 30 -0.21 29.57 13.83
N LYS A 31 0.38 28.39 13.65
CA LYS A 31 1.80 28.09 13.88
C LYS A 31 2.23 26.89 13.03
N ASP A 32 3.53 26.72 12.85
CA ASP A 32 4.11 25.49 12.32
C ASP A 32 3.58 24.28 13.09
N PHE A 33 3.21 23.24 12.34
CA PHE A 33 2.68 21.97 12.83
C PHE A 33 1.30 22.01 13.49
N VAL A 34 0.58 23.14 13.43
CA VAL A 34 -0.70 23.33 14.09
C VAL A 34 -1.77 23.73 13.07
N ALA A 35 -2.78 22.88 12.90
CA ALA A 35 -3.97 23.23 12.13
C ALA A 35 -4.88 24.20 12.91
N PRO A 36 -5.66 25.07 12.23
CA PRO A 36 -6.64 25.92 12.88
C PRO A 36 -7.75 25.10 13.54
N GLU A 37 -8.48 25.69 14.48
CA GLU A 37 -9.71 25.07 14.98
C GLU A 37 -10.69 24.80 13.82
N ASN A 38 -11.49 23.75 13.97
CA ASN A 38 -12.45 23.31 12.95
C ASN A 38 -11.84 22.89 11.59
N TYR A 39 -10.53 22.64 11.49
CA TYR A 39 -9.89 22.11 10.27
C TYR A 39 -10.60 20.85 9.77
N HIS A 40 -10.76 20.69 8.46
CA HIS A 40 -11.26 19.45 7.85
C HIS A 40 -10.16 18.37 7.81
N ALA A 41 -10.49 17.16 8.27
CA ALA A 41 -9.58 16.02 8.26
C ALA A 41 -9.86 15.19 7.02
N MET A 42 -8.84 15.04 6.16
CA MET A 42 -8.95 14.25 4.93
C MET A 42 -9.22 12.77 5.23
N SER A 43 -9.97 12.14 4.34
CA SER A 43 -10.25 10.70 4.28
C SER A 43 -9.40 10.03 3.19
N ILE A 44 -9.75 8.80 2.81
CA ILE A 44 -9.16 8.10 1.67
C ILE A 44 -9.89 8.36 0.34
N TYR A 45 -11.06 9.01 0.37
CA TYR A 45 -11.92 9.15 -0.80
C TYR A 45 -11.56 10.36 -1.66
N PRO A 46 -12.05 10.40 -2.92
CA PRO A 46 -12.09 11.64 -3.68
C PRO A 46 -12.79 12.74 -2.89
N GLU A 47 -12.09 13.87 -2.70
CA GLU A 47 -12.59 15.00 -1.94
C GLU A 47 -12.47 16.27 -2.75
N TYR A 48 -13.57 17.02 -2.79
CA TYR A 48 -13.67 18.27 -3.52
C TYR A 48 -13.84 19.43 -2.55
N LEU A 49 -13.10 20.51 -2.78
CA LEU A 49 -13.28 21.78 -2.11
C LEU A 49 -13.84 22.81 -3.09
N LYS A 50 -14.85 23.57 -2.68
CA LYS A 50 -15.36 24.67 -3.49
C LYS A 50 -14.48 25.91 -3.29
N ILE A 51 -13.73 26.30 -4.30
CA ILE A 51 -12.77 27.41 -4.28
C ILE A 51 -13.14 28.35 -5.41
N ASP A 52 -13.34 29.63 -5.11
CA ASP A 52 -13.71 30.66 -6.09
C ASP A 52 -14.89 30.28 -7.01
N GLY A 53 -15.87 29.55 -6.45
CA GLY A 53 -17.07 29.09 -7.14
C GLY A 53 -16.94 27.75 -7.86
N GLU A 54 -15.74 27.19 -7.97
CA GLU A 54 -15.48 25.92 -8.65
C GLU A 54 -15.19 24.78 -7.66
N TRP A 55 -15.64 23.57 -7.97
CA TRP A 55 -15.33 22.37 -7.18
C TRP A 55 -13.99 21.77 -7.64
N VAL A 56 -12.97 21.87 -6.79
CA VAL A 56 -11.61 21.44 -7.07
C VAL A 56 -11.31 20.13 -6.34
N LEU A 57 -10.91 19.10 -7.09
CA LEU A 57 -10.51 17.80 -6.55
C LEU A 57 -9.12 17.85 -5.91
N ALA A 58 -8.97 17.26 -4.72
CA ALA A 58 -7.67 16.98 -4.10
C ALA A 58 -6.90 15.89 -4.86
N ARG A 59 -6.17 16.23 -5.93
CA ARG A 59 -5.54 15.25 -6.85
C ARG A 59 -4.62 14.22 -6.19
N ASP A 60 -4.02 14.56 -5.05
CA ASP A 60 -3.32 13.62 -4.19
C ASP A 60 -3.96 13.65 -2.80
N SER A 61 -4.14 12.47 -2.21
CA SER A 61 -4.88 12.33 -0.95
C SER A 61 -4.21 11.36 0.02
N ARG A 62 -4.51 11.54 1.30
CA ARG A 62 -4.02 10.80 2.45
C ARG A 62 -4.99 11.03 3.60
N MET A 63 -5.39 9.96 4.30
CA MET A 63 -6.21 10.11 5.51
C MET A 63 -5.41 10.80 6.64
N ASP A 64 -6.12 11.35 7.63
CA ASP A 64 -5.52 11.97 8.82
C ASP A 64 -4.55 13.14 8.48
N CYS A 65 -4.88 13.86 7.41
CA CYS A 65 -4.16 15.04 6.92
C CYS A 65 -5.09 16.24 6.79
N VAL A 66 -4.54 17.42 6.51
CA VAL A 66 -5.32 18.64 6.23
C VAL A 66 -5.25 19.01 4.75
N ALA A 67 -6.32 19.61 4.23
CA ALA A 67 -6.31 20.23 2.92
C ALA A 67 -5.81 21.67 3.02
N VAL A 68 -4.66 21.94 2.41
CA VAL A 68 -4.08 23.27 2.23
C VAL A 68 -4.39 23.77 0.83
N VAL A 69 -4.89 25.00 0.71
CA VAL A 69 -5.18 25.62 -0.58
C VAL A 69 -4.08 26.61 -0.96
N GLU A 70 -3.46 26.40 -2.12
CA GLU A 70 -2.41 27.25 -2.68
C GLU A 70 -2.71 27.50 -4.15
N ASP A 71 -2.77 28.76 -4.56
CA ASP A 71 -3.04 29.17 -5.94
C ASP A 71 -4.27 28.48 -6.58
N GLY A 72 -5.32 28.28 -5.78
CA GLY A 72 -6.57 27.63 -6.20
C GLY A 72 -6.50 26.08 -6.28
N ALA A 73 -5.35 25.47 -5.98
CA ALA A 73 -5.16 24.03 -5.94
C ALA A 73 -5.21 23.49 -4.51
N VAL A 74 -5.62 22.23 -4.36
CA VAL A 74 -5.72 21.54 -3.07
C VAL A 74 -4.53 20.61 -2.87
N PHE A 75 -3.76 20.86 -1.82
CA PHE A 75 -2.63 20.07 -1.37
C PHE A 75 -2.95 19.39 -0.04
N VAL A 76 -2.84 18.07 0.01
CA VAL A 76 -3.03 17.31 1.25
C VAL A 76 -1.71 17.22 2.00
N ARG A 77 -1.67 17.75 3.23
CA ARG A 77 -0.46 17.81 4.06
C ARG A 77 -0.65 17.14 5.41
N GLU A 78 0.34 16.38 5.82
CA GLU A 78 0.43 15.89 7.19
C GLU A 78 0.57 17.05 8.17
N PHE A 79 0.06 16.88 9.39
CA PHE A 79 0.21 17.89 10.45
C PHE A 79 1.67 18.31 10.66
N ARG A 80 2.61 17.35 10.59
CA ARG A 80 4.04 17.62 10.75
C ARG A 80 4.67 18.44 9.62
N HIS A 81 3.93 18.73 8.55
CA HIS A 81 4.38 19.55 7.41
C HIS A 81 3.65 20.90 7.31
N ILE A 82 2.66 21.16 8.18
CA ILE A 82 1.96 22.46 8.23
C ILE A 82 2.95 23.57 8.55
N ARG A 83 2.88 24.66 7.77
CA ARG A 83 3.61 25.90 8.04
C ARG A 83 2.65 26.99 8.52
N ALA A 84 3.12 27.86 9.40
CA ALA A 84 2.35 29.03 9.82
C ALA A 84 1.91 29.85 8.60
N GLY A 85 0.61 30.16 8.53
CA GLY A 85 0.01 30.87 7.39
C GLY A 85 -0.56 29.98 6.28
N ASP A 86 -0.31 28.67 6.28
CA ASP A 86 -0.95 27.74 5.34
C ASP A 86 -2.48 27.90 5.40
N LEU A 87 -3.13 28.16 4.26
CA LEU A 87 -4.59 28.30 4.20
C LEU A 87 -5.24 26.93 4.24
N ILE A 88 -5.75 26.54 5.41
CA ILE A 88 -6.34 25.21 5.65
C ILE A 88 -7.86 25.29 5.55
N ALA A 89 -8.46 24.32 4.85
CA ALA A 89 -9.91 24.17 4.79
C ALA A 89 -10.49 23.79 6.16
N CYS A 90 -11.55 24.48 6.58
CA CYS A 90 -12.26 24.27 7.83
C CYS A 90 -13.73 23.93 7.57
N GLY A 91 -14.23 22.92 8.28
CA GLY A 91 -15.59 22.39 8.16
C GLY A 91 -15.73 21.04 8.87
N ARG A 92 -16.97 20.62 9.09
CA ARG A 92 -17.33 19.31 9.70
C ARG A 92 -18.34 18.54 8.86
N THR A 93 -18.94 19.18 7.87
CA THR A 93 -19.86 18.56 6.90
C THR A 93 -19.09 18.14 5.66
N GLU A 94 -19.51 17.02 5.08
CA GLU A 94 -18.83 16.34 3.97
C GLU A 94 -19.74 16.19 2.73
N ASN A 95 -20.93 16.79 2.77
CA ASN A 95 -21.96 16.69 1.72
C ASN A 95 -22.05 17.96 0.84
N GLY A 96 -21.11 18.89 1.01
CA GLY A 96 -21.01 20.14 0.28
C GLY A 96 -21.56 21.38 1.00
N GLU A 97 -22.24 21.24 2.14
CA GLU A 97 -22.87 22.37 2.86
C GLU A 97 -21.86 23.46 3.28
N GLU A 98 -20.64 23.07 3.64
CA GLU A 98 -19.53 23.99 3.98
C GLU A 98 -18.50 24.14 2.85
N GLY A 99 -18.87 23.79 1.61
CA GLY A 99 -17.94 23.80 0.47
C GLY A 99 -16.94 22.65 0.48
N ILE A 100 -17.22 21.57 1.24
CA ILE A 100 -16.41 20.35 1.34
C ILE A 100 -17.27 19.15 0.96
N LEU A 101 -16.83 18.36 0.00
CA LEU A 101 -17.54 17.18 -0.48
C LEU A 101 -16.63 15.94 -0.46
N VAL A 102 -16.97 14.95 0.36
CA VAL A 102 -16.39 13.60 0.32
C VAL A 102 -17.23 12.74 -0.62
N TYR A 103 -16.60 12.20 -1.66
CA TYR A 103 -17.31 11.53 -2.74
C TYR A 103 -16.92 10.06 -2.89
N THR A 104 -17.76 9.19 -2.36
CA THR A 104 -17.58 7.73 -2.30
C THR A 104 -18.10 6.98 -3.53
N GLU A 105 -18.74 7.69 -4.44
CA GLU A 105 -19.63 7.11 -5.45
C GLU A 105 -18.97 6.93 -6.82
N GLY A 106 -17.79 7.51 -7.00
CA GLY A 106 -17.22 7.73 -8.32
C GLY A 106 -16.87 6.47 -9.10
N PHE A 107 -16.69 5.33 -8.42
CA PHE A 107 -16.40 4.05 -9.06
C PHE A 107 -17.54 3.04 -8.95
N ARG A 108 -18.78 3.49 -8.67
CA ARG A 108 -19.93 2.60 -8.48
C ARG A 108 -20.32 1.79 -9.72
N SER A 109 -19.93 2.21 -10.92
CA SER A 109 -20.09 1.39 -12.12
C SER A 109 -19.17 0.16 -12.04
N LEU A 110 -19.72 -1.01 -11.69
CA LEU A 110 -19.08 -2.32 -11.48
C LEU A 110 -18.64 -2.68 -10.06
N ALA A 111 -19.10 -1.97 -9.03
CA ALA A 111 -19.35 -2.66 -7.77
C ALA A 111 -20.48 -3.65 -8.06
N ALA A 112 -20.12 -4.87 -8.45
CA ALA A 112 -20.97 -6.03 -8.27
C ALA A 112 -21.67 -5.86 -6.93
N ALA A 113 -23.00 -6.02 -6.96
CA ALA A 113 -23.89 -6.13 -5.82
C ALA A 113 -23.11 -6.18 -4.51
N GLU A 114 -23.24 -5.13 -3.70
CA GLU A 114 -22.55 -4.85 -2.44
C GLU A 114 -21.91 -6.11 -1.83
N ASN A 115 -20.69 -6.02 -1.31
CA ASN A 115 -20.24 -7.01 -0.34
C ASN A 115 -21.23 -6.97 0.84
N GLY A 116 -22.29 -7.80 0.79
CA GLY A 116 -23.48 -7.73 1.66
C GLY A 116 -24.83 -7.45 0.97
N ALA A 117 -24.87 -7.19 -0.34
CA ALA A 117 -26.12 -7.03 -1.06
C ALA A 117 -26.79 -8.39 -1.11
N PRO A 118 -28.08 -8.47 -0.75
CA PRO A 118 -28.85 -9.64 -1.06
C PRO A 118 -28.76 -9.89 -2.56
N HIS A 119 -28.87 -11.15 -2.97
CA HIS A 119 -29.06 -11.54 -4.36
C HIS A 119 -29.86 -10.52 -5.19
N PRO A 120 -29.63 -10.41 -6.52
CA PRO A 120 -30.59 -9.76 -7.40
C PRO A 120 -31.92 -10.55 -7.30
N GLY A 121 -32.77 -10.15 -6.34
CA GLY A 121 -33.89 -10.93 -5.84
C GLY A 121 -33.94 -11.10 -4.32
N GLY A 122 -34.12 -10.00 -3.57
CA GLY A 122 -34.75 -10.03 -2.23
C GLY A 122 -33.81 -9.89 -1.04
N HIS A 123 -34.12 -8.94 -0.16
CA HIS A 123 -33.57 -8.85 1.20
C HIS A 123 -33.98 -10.09 2.01
N ASP A 124 -33.11 -11.11 2.04
CA ASP A 124 -33.30 -12.23 2.97
C ASP A 124 -33.02 -11.76 4.40
N ASN A 125 -33.99 -11.97 5.30
CA ASN A 125 -33.88 -11.63 6.73
C ASN A 125 -32.82 -12.47 7.48
N PHE A 126 -32.24 -13.48 6.83
CA PHE A 126 -31.23 -14.36 7.38
C PHE A 126 -30.20 -14.69 6.29
N ALA A 127 -28.95 -14.32 6.52
CA ALA A 127 -27.86 -14.52 5.57
C ALA A 127 -26.63 -15.11 6.28
N PHE A 128 -25.99 -16.08 5.62
CA PHE A 128 -24.69 -16.59 6.02
C PHE A 128 -23.58 -15.87 5.24
N ARG A 129 -22.37 -15.81 5.79
CA ARG A 129 -21.15 -15.30 5.12
C ARG A 129 -21.21 -13.82 4.73
N LEU A 130 -21.68 -12.98 5.66
CA LEU A 130 -21.67 -11.51 5.51
C LEU A 130 -20.26 -10.88 5.62
N GLY A 131 -19.21 -11.68 5.89
CA GLY A 131 -17.83 -11.21 6.00
C GLY A 131 -16.82 -12.27 5.54
N ARG A 132 -15.58 -11.87 5.31
CA ARG A 132 -14.47 -12.75 4.93
C ARG A 132 -13.86 -13.44 6.15
N SER A 133 -13.56 -14.72 6.03
CA SER A 133 -12.96 -15.56 7.09
C SER A 133 -12.07 -16.65 6.47
N ARG A 134 -11.41 -17.47 7.31
CA ARG A 134 -10.68 -18.67 6.85
C ARG A 134 -11.49 -19.65 6.01
N GLU A 135 -12.82 -19.61 6.08
CA GLU A 135 -13.72 -20.49 5.32
C GLU A 135 -14.13 -19.90 3.95
N THR A 136 -13.64 -18.69 3.64
CA THR A 136 -13.92 -18.02 2.37
C THR A 136 -13.05 -18.62 1.27
N ALA A 137 -13.66 -19.02 0.16
CA ALA A 137 -12.92 -19.40 -1.03
C ALA A 137 -12.46 -18.14 -1.78
N PHE A 138 -11.16 -18.02 -2.02
CA PHE A 138 -10.56 -16.85 -2.66
C PHE A 138 -10.24 -17.06 -4.15
N SER A 139 -10.70 -18.14 -4.78
CA SER A 139 -10.33 -18.48 -6.17
C SER A 139 -10.63 -17.35 -7.16
N ARG A 140 -11.79 -16.70 -7.02
CA ARG A 140 -12.15 -15.54 -7.83
C ARG A 140 -11.27 -14.31 -7.52
N ASP A 141 -10.91 -14.08 -6.26
CA ASP A 141 -10.00 -12.99 -5.90
C ASP A 141 -8.62 -13.18 -6.55
N TYR A 142 -8.12 -14.42 -6.63
CA TYR A 142 -6.90 -14.75 -7.34
C TYR A 142 -7.02 -14.50 -8.85
N ASP A 143 -8.09 -15.00 -9.50
CA ASP A 143 -8.30 -14.78 -10.93
C ASP A 143 -8.36 -13.28 -11.27
N GLU A 144 -9.12 -12.50 -10.49
CA GLU A 144 -9.19 -11.05 -10.64
C GLU A 144 -7.84 -10.37 -10.41
N LEU A 145 -7.05 -10.86 -9.43
CA LEU A 145 -5.73 -10.32 -9.15
C LEU A 145 -4.71 -10.65 -10.26
N TYR A 146 -4.80 -11.82 -10.89
CA TYR A 146 -3.94 -12.15 -12.04
C TYR A 146 -4.20 -11.20 -13.21
N GLU A 147 -5.48 -10.99 -13.55
CA GLU A 147 -5.85 -10.08 -14.64
C GLU A 147 -5.48 -8.62 -14.31
N LEU A 148 -5.69 -8.20 -13.05
CA LEU A 148 -5.26 -6.90 -12.57
C LEU A 148 -3.75 -6.73 -12.73
N LEU A 149 -2.94 -7.66 -12.21
CA LEU A 149 -1.48 -7.55 -12.27
C LEU A 149 -0.94 -7.51 -13.71
N ARG A 150 -1.54 -8.29 -14.64
CA ARG A 150 -1.21 -8.21 -16.07
C ARG A 150 -1.46 -6.83 -16.66
N HIS A 151 -2.57 -6.20 -16.30
CA HIS A 151 -2.87 -4.83 -16.71
C HIS A 151 -1.93 -3.82 -16.05
N GLU A 152 -1.71 -3.94 -14.74
CA GLU A 152 -0.94 -2.99 -13.94
C GLU A 152 0.54 -2.96 -14.31
N ARG A 153 1.10 -4.09 -14.76
CA ARG A 153 2.48 -4.15 -15.28
C ARG A 153 2.73 -3.11 -16.39
N ASP A 154 1.73 -2.91 -17.25
CA ASP A 154 1.88 -2.09 -18.45
C ASP A 154 1.24 -0.68 -18.28
N HIS A 155 0.36 -0.51 -17.29
CA HIS A 155 -0.50 0.69 -17.14
C HIS A 155 -0.59 1.26 -15.71
N GLY A 156 0.10 0.66 -14.75
CA GLY A 156 -0.03 0.98 -13.33
C GLY A 156 1.32 1.18 -12.64
N PHE A 157 1.26 1.15 -11.31
CA PHE A 157 2.39 1.17 -10.40
C PHE A 157 2.07 0.27 -9.21
N ILE A 158 2.78 -0.85 -9.10
CA ILE A 158 2.54 -1.94 -8.16
C ILE A 158 3.52 -1.84 -6.99
N VAL A 159 2.98 -1.59 -5.79
CA VAL A 159 3.75 -1.57 -4.55
C VAL A 159 3.52 -2.84 -3.76
N TRP A 160 4.60 -3.52 -3.39
CA TRP A 160 4.55 -4.68 -2.49
C TRP A 160 5.01 -4.30 -1.09
N VAL A 161 4.26 -4.67 -0.06
CA VAL A 161 4.61 -4.42 1.34
C VAL A 161 4.81 -5.75 2.04
N MET A 162 6.03 -6.07 2.46
CA MET A 162 6.41 -7.44 2.79
C MET A 162 6.99 -7.58 4.20
N GLY A 163 6.59 -8.67 4.88
CA GLY A 163 7.15 -9.10 6.17
C GLY A 163 8.10 -10.29 6.05
N PRO A 164 8.95 -10.52 7.06
CA PRO A 164 10.01 -11.53 7.00
C PRO A 164 9.51 -12.98 6.96
N ALA A 165 8.24 -13.27 7.28
CA ALA A 165 7.70 -14.64 7.20
C ALA A 165 7.86 -15.27 5.80
N PHE A 166 8.03 -14.41 4.79
CA PHE A 166 8.23 -14.76 3.41
C PHE A 166 9.61 -15.36 3.09
N THR A 167 10.65 -15.06 3.88
CA THR A 167 12.05 -15.41 3.56
C THR A 167 12.49 -16.77 4.13
N PHE A 168 11.64 -17.43 4.93
CA PHE A 168 11.94 -18.71 5.57
C PHE A 168 11.79 -19.93 4.65
N ASN A 169 11.47 -19.72 3.37
CA ASN A 169 11.29 -20.76 2.39
C ASN A 169 11.94 -20.35 1.05
N GLY A 170 12.79 -21.20 0.48
CA GLY A 170 13.49 -20.91 -0.76
C GLY A 170 12.55 -20.73 -1.97
N PHE A 171 11.50 -21.54 -2.03
CA PHE A 171 10.53 -21.47 -3.12
C PHE A 171 9.74 -20.16 -3.16
N SER A 172 9.31 -19.61 -2.02
CA SER A 172 8.65 -18.28 -1.99
C SER A 172 9.61 -17.16 -2.40
N ARG A 173 10.88 -17.23 -1.99
CA ARG A 173 11.92 -16.27 -2.42
C ARG A 173 12.08 -16.28 -3.94
N ASP A 174 12.24 -17.46 -4.55
CA ASP A 174 12.34 -17.62 -6.01
C ASP A 174 11.07 -17.14 -6.74
N ALA A 175 9.89 -17.49 -6.22
CA ALA A 175 8.62 -17.05 -6.78
C ALA A 175 8.51 -15.51 -6.87
N PHE A 176 8.91 -14.80 -5.81
CA PHE A 176 8.89 -13.35 -5.80
C PHE A 176 9.98 -12.72 -6.67
N ALA A 177 11.19 -13.29 -6.66
CA ALA A 177 12.27 -12.84 -7.55
C ALA A 177 11.81 -12.86 -9.03
N LYS A 178 11.10 -13.92 -9.44
CA LYS A 178 10.51 -14.03 -10.79
C LYS A 178 9.40 -13.01 -11.07
N ILE A 179 8.61 -12.65 -10.07
CA ILE A 179 7.60 -11.58 -10.17
C ILE A 179 8.28 -10.23 -10.41
N VAL A 180 9.37 -9.94 -9.68
CA VAL A 180 10.20 -8.75 -9.89
C VAL A 180 10.81 -8.76 -11.30
N ASP A 181 11.44 -9.87 -11.71
CA ASP A 181 12.06 -10.03 -13.03
C ASP A 181 11.08 -9.83 -14.20
N ALA A 182 9.82 -10.21 -14.00
CA ALA A 182 8.77 -10.06 -14.99
C ALA A 182 8.09 -8.69 -14.99
N GLY A 183 8.57 -7.74 -14.17
CA GLY A 183 8.10 -6.35 -14.12
C GLY A 183 6.83 -6.14 -13.30
N TYR A 184 6.43 -7.09 -12.46
CA TYR A 184 5.20 -6.98 -11.65
C TYR A 184 5.43 -6.31 -10.28
N ALA A 185 6.54 -5.57 -10.11
CA ALA A 185 6.87 -4.84 -8.90
C ALA A 185 7.60 -3.54 -9.25
N ASP A 186 6.98 -2.40 -8.93
CA ASP A 186 7.55 -1.07 -9.17
C ASP A 186 8.18 -0.45 -7.92
N ALA A 187 7.76 -0.89 -6.73
CA ALA A 187 8.43 -0.60 -5.47
C ALA A 187 8.16 -1.67 -4.41
N VAL A 188 9.11 -1.87 -3.50
CA VAL A 188 8.95 -2.79 -2.35
C VAL A 188 9.20 -2.07 -1.03
N PHE A 189 8.26 -2.20 -0.10
CA PHE A 189 8.43 -1.74 1.28
C PHE A 189 8.59 -2.92 2.22
N ALA A 190 9.60 -2.83 3.08
CA ALA A 190 9.85 -3.83 4.09
C ALA A 190 10.54 -3.18 5.30
N GLY A 191 11.03 -4.01 6.21
CA GLY A 191 11.95 -3.58 7.27
C GLY A 191 13.23 -4.38 7.26
N ASN A 192 14.14 -4.04 8.17
CA ASN A 192 15.47 -4.66 8.29
C ASN A 192 15.43 -6.20 8.30
N ALA A 193 14.46 -6.78 9.01
CA ALA A 193 14.35 -8.24 9.15
C ALA A 193 14.15 -8.97 7.82
N LEU A 194 13.30 -8.45 6.91
CA LEU A 194 13.06 -9.12 5.63
C LEU A 194 14.34 -9.10 4.80
N ALA A 195 14.96 -7.93 4.64
CA ALA A 195 16.18 -7.80 3.84
C ALA A 195 17.32 -8.64 4.44
N THR A 196 17.45 -8.66 5.76
CA THR A 196 18.47 -9.45 6.45
C THR A 196 18.30 -10.95 6.18
N HIS A 197 17.09 -11.48 6.38
CA HIS A 197 16.87 -12.93 6.24
C HIS A 197 16.82 -13.39 4.78
N ASP A 198 16.45 -12.52 3.85
CA ASP A 198 16.59 -12.83 2.42
C ASP A 198 18.06 -12.91 1.99
N LEU A 199 18.90 -11.97 2.43
CA LEU A 199 20.34 -11.98 2.16
C LEU A 199 21.04 -13.14 2.91
N GLU A 200 20.60 -13.47 4.12
CA GLU A 200 21.06 -14.66 4.85
C GLU A 200 20.73 -15.94 4.06
N GLY A 201 19.52 -16.00 3.49
CA GLY A 201 19.09 -17.09 2.63
C GLY A 201 19.99 -17.27 1.42
N ALA A 202 20.42 -16.17 0.80
CA ALA A 202 21.31 -16.23 -0.36
C ALA A 202 22.77 -16.54 0.02
N TYR A 203 23.22 -16.08 1.21
CA TYR A 203 24.63 -16.16 1.61
C TYR A 203 24.97 -17.44 2.38
N PHE A 204 24.09 -17.89 3.27
CA PHE A 204 24.27 -19.06 4.12
C PHE A 204 23.26 -20.18 3.85
N HIS A 205 22.31 -19.99 2.92
CA HIS A 205 21.22 -20.93 2.68
C HIS A 205 20.34 -21.17 3.93
N THR A 206 20.22 -20.15 4.79
CA THR A 206 19.41 -20.20 6.00
C THR A 206 18.61 -18.94 6.24
N SER A 207 17.55 -19.05 7.04
CA SER A 207 16.84 -17.90 7.63
C SER A 207 16.70 -18.14 9.13
N LEU A 208 17.30 -17.28 9.95
CA LEU A 208 17.52 -17.50 11.39
C LEU A 208 18.23 -18.84 11.69
N GLY A 209 19.17 -19.23 10.82
CA GLY A 209 19.96 -20.45 11.02
C GLY A 209 19.26 -21.76 10.68
N GLN A 210 18.00 -21.71 10.23
CA GLN A 210 17.28 -22.85 9.70
C GLN A 210 17.44 -22.90 8.18
N ASP A 211 17.75 -24.07 7.63
CA ASP A 211 17.87 -24.26 6.18
C ASP A 211 16.56 -23.95 5.46
N ILE A 212 16.61 -23.11 4.43
CA ILE A 212 15.40 -22.62 3.73
C ILE A 212 14.71 -23.66 2.84
N GLU A 213 15.34 -24.82 2.60
CA GLU A 213 14.77 -25.94 1.86
C GLU A 213 14.38 -27.08 2.78
N THR A 214 15.31 -27.54 3.65
CA THR A 214 15.05 -28.71 4.51
C THR A 214 14.34 -28.39 5.81
N GLN A 215 14.31 -27.11 6.21
CA GLN A 215 13.78 -26.65 7.49
C GLN A 215 14.50 -27.24 8.71
N GLU A 216 15.73 -27.73 8.52
CA GLU A 216 16.58 -28.21 9.61
C GLU A 216 17.48 -27.09 10.16
N ASN A 217 17.66 -27.06 11.47
CA ASN A 217 18.58 -26.10 12.09
C ASN A 217 20.03 -26.44 11.75
N ARG A 218 20.80 -25.45 11.28
CA ARG A 218 22.24 -25.59 11.02
C ARG A 218 23.06 -25.36 12.30
N PRO A 219 24.17 -26.08 12.50
CA PRO A 219 25.10 -25.80 13.59
C PRO A 219 25.55 -24.33 13.57
N ASN A 220 25.51 -23.66 14.72
CA ASN A 220 25.81 -22.22 14.85
C ASN A 220 24.92 -21.28 14.01
N GLY A 221 23.79 -21.75 13.50
CA GLY A 221 22.91 -20.97 12.62
C GLY A 221 22.40 -19.65 13.22
N HIS A 222 22.33 -19.54 14.54
CA HIS A 222 21.96 -18.30 15.22
C HIS A 222 22.93 -17.12 14.93
N TYR A 223 24.15 -17.38 14.46
CA TYR A 223 25.07 -16.33 14.02
C TYR A 223 24.84 -15.89 12.56
N HIS A 224 24.22 -16.71 11.71
CA HIS A 224 24.18 -16.47 10.26
C HIS A 224 23.58 -15.10 9.89
N HIS A 225 22.46 -14.71 10.51
CA HIS A 225 21.87 -13.39 10.27
C HIS A 225 22.78 -12.23 10.75
N LEU A 226 23.46 -12.38 11.88
CA LEU A 226 24.39 -11.38 12.42
C LEU A 226 25.65 -11.25 11.54
N ASP A 227 26.19 -12.39 11.09
CA ASP A 227 27.33 -12.43 10.18
C ASP A 227 26.97 -11.80 8.84
N THR A 228 25.76 -12.07 8.33
CA THR A 228 25.22 -11.41 7.12
C THR A 228 25.14 -9.90 7.32
N ILE A 229 24.49 -9.42 8.39
CA ILE A 229 24.41 -7.99 8.70
C ILE A 229 25.81 -7.36 8.75
N ASN A 230 26.73 -7.97 9.50
CA ASN A 230 28.08 -7.48 9.65
C ASN A 230 28.81 -7.42 8.30
N ARG A 231 28.59 -8.41 7.43
CA ARG A 231 29.19 -8.45 6.09
C ARG A 231 28.61 -7.39 5.15
N VAL A 232 27.30 -7.15 5.18
CA VAL A 232 26.70 -6.04 4.41
C VAL A 232 27.25 -4.70 4.91
N ARG A 233 27.35 -4.52 6.23
CA ARG A 233 27.95 -3.31 6.82
C ARG A 233 29.42 -3.13 6.44
N TYR A 234 30.20 -4.20 6.34
CA TYR A 234 31.59 -4.17 5.88
C TYR A 234 31.70 -3.59 4.45
N TRP A 235 30.78 -3.98 3.55
CA TRP A 235 30.74 -3.46 2.19
C TRP A 235 30.04 -2.10 2.06
N GLY A 236 29.29 -1.68 3.09
CA GLY A 236 28.68 -0.35 3.21
C GLY A 236 27.34 -0.19 2.50
N SER A 237 26.92 -1.15 1.67
CA SER A 237 25.56 -1.20 1.08
C SER A 237 25.18 -2.63 0.69
N ILE A 238 23.88 -2.85 0.48
CA ILE A 238 23.33 -4.13 0.01
C ILE A 238 23.83 -4.45 -1.40
N GLU A 239 23.86 -3.46 -2.29
CA GLU A 239 24.30 -3.59 -3.68
C GLU A 239 25.77 -4.03 -3.76
N ARG A 240 26.65 -3.39 -2.97
CA ARG A 240 28.06 -3.80 -2.91
C ARG A 240 28.23 -5.18 -2.31
N PHE A 241 27.49 -5.52 -1.26
CA PHE A 241 27.53 -6.87 -0.70
C PHE A 241 27.13 -7.92 -1.74
N ILE A 242 26.05 -7.69 -2.49
CA ILE A 242 25.59 -8.61 -3.54
C ILE A 242 26.70 -8.82 -4.58
N GLN A 243 27.32 -7.73 -5.03
CA GLN A 243 28.39 -7.78 -6.02
C GLN A 243 29.65 -8.49 -5.52
N GLU A 244 30.12 -8.15 -4.32
CA GLU A 244 31.44 -8.57 -3.82
C GLU A 244 31.42 -9.97 -3.16
N GLU A 245 30.29 -10.37 -2.57
CA GLU A 245 30.12 -11.73 -2.03
C GLU A 245 29.57 -12.73 -3.05
N GLY A 246 29.25 -12.28 -4.28
CA GLY A 246 28.72 -13.15 -5.33
C GLY A 246 27.33 -13.70 -5.00
N VAL A 247 26.44 -12.85 -4.47
CA VAL A 247 25.04 -13.22 -4.26
C VAL A 247 24.31 -13.19 -5.61
N HIS A 248 23.61 -14.27 -5.93
CA HIS A 248 23.01 -14.48 -7.25
C HIS A 248 21.51 -14.84 -7.19
N ASP A 249 20.91 -14.84 -5.99
CA ASP A 249 19.50 -15.14 -5.79
C ASP A 249 18.90 -14.31 -4.66
N GLY A 250 17.58 -14.43 -4.52
CA GLY A 250 16.82 -13.77 -3.47
C GLY A 250 16.08 -12.53 -3.94
N ILE A 251 15.25 -12.01 -3.05
CA ILE A 251 14.40 -10.86 -3.29
C ILE A 251 15.25 -9.60 -3.45
N MET A 252 16.18 -9.35 -2.51
CA MET A 252 17.01 -8.15 -2.53
C MET A 252 17.94 -8.12 -3.75
N GLU A 253 18.46 -9.28 -4.17
CA GLU A 253 19.22 -9.41 -5.42
C GLU A 253 18.35 -9.02 -6.62
N ALA A 254 17.15 -9.59 -6.73
CA ALA A 254 16.26 -9.32 -7.86
C ALA A 254 15.86 -7.83 -7.91
N LEU A 255 15.61 -7.20 -6.75
CA LEU A 255 15.30 -5.77 -6.68
C LEU A 255 16.48 -4.91 -7.18
N VAL A 256 17.70 -5.21 -6.71
CA VAL A 256 18.91 -4.49 -7.15
C VAL A 256 19.17 -4.70 -8.64
N ARG A 257 19.09 -5.93 -9.14
CA ARG A 257 19.34 -6.27 -10.54
C ARG A 257 18.36 -5.60 -11.50
N ASN A 258 17.08 -5.51 -11.11
CA ASN A 258 16.05 -4.87 -11.92
C ASN A 258 15.90 -3.35 -11.66
N ASN A 259 16.72 -2.78 -10.76
CA ASN A 259 16.60 -1.38 -10.32
C ASN A 259 15.22 -1.02 -9.78
N VAL A 260 14.57 -1.97 -9.08
CA VAL A 260 13.29 -1.72 -8.41
C VAL A 260 13.59 -1.07 -7.06
N PRO A 261 13.09 0.16 -6.80
CA PRO A 261 13.33 0.85 -5.55
C PRO A 261 12.71 0.10 -4.38
N TYR A 262 13.41 0.11 -3.25
CA TYR A 262 12.93 -0.48 -2.02
C TYR A 262 13.13 0.47 -0.82
N VAL A 263 12.19 0.45 0.11
CA VAL A 263 12.24 1.24 1.35
C VAL A 263 12.27 0.29 2.54
N LEU A 264 13.36 0.34 3.31
CA LEU A 264 13.50 -0.44 4.54
C LEU A 264 13.27 0.47 5.75
N ALA A 265 12.07 0.41 6.31
CA ALA A 265 11.73 1.14 7.52
C ALA A 265 12.33 0.44 8.76
N GLY A 266 13.04 1.21 9.59
CA GLY A 266 13.61 0.72 10.83
C GLY A 266 12.56 0.44 11.90
N SER A 267 12.88 -0.47 12.81
CA SER A 267 12.07 -0.84 13.96
C SER A 267 12.91 -0.98 15.22
N ILE A 268 12.29 -0.82 16.38
CA ILE A 268 12.94 -0.94 17.70
C ILE A 268 13.53 -2.33 17.99
N ARG A 269 13.25 -3.33 17.15
CA ARG A 269 13.75 -4.69 17.27
C ARG A 269 14.92 -5.01 16.33
N ASP A 270 15.38 -4.05 15.53
CA ASP A 270 16.32 -4.33 14.47
C ASP A 270 17.72 -4.67 15.01
N ASP A 271 18.26 -5.80 14.56
CA ASP A 271 19.68 -6.14 14.71
C ASP A 271 20.51 -5.43 13.64
N GLY A 272 21.65 -4.84 14.02
CA GLY A 272 22.52 -4.10 13.09
C GLY A 272 22.32 -2.59 13.17
N PRO A 273 21.46 -1.97 12.33
CA PRO A 273 20.75 -2.52 11.16
C PRO A 273 21.64 -2.59 9.90
N LEU A 274 21.08 -3.12 8.81
CA LEU A 274 21.69 -3.03 7.47
C LEU A 274 21.87 -1.55 7.06
N PRO A 275 22.94 -1.20 6.32
CA PRO A 275 23.05 0.12 5.68
C PRO A 275 21.86 0.37 4.75
N GLY A 276 21.35 1.62 4.74
CA GLY A 276 20.18 2.01 3.94
C GLY A 276 18.84 1.88 4.68
N VAL A 277 18.79 1.25 5.85
CA VAL A 277 17.59 1.23 6.70
C VAL A 277 17.32 2.63 7.28
N PHE A 278 16.09 3.12 7.11
CA PHE A 278 15.63 4.38 7.69
C PHE A 278 15.34 4.21 9.18
N GLY A 279 16.30 4.59 10.03
CA GLY A 279 16.14 4.50 11.50
C GLY A 279 15.10 5.50 12.07
N ASN A 280 14.84 6.59 11.36
CA ASN A 280 13.80 7.55 11.71
C ASN A 280 12.49 7.18 11.01
N ALA A 281 11.44 6.93 11.81
CA ALA A 281 10.13 6.53 11.31
C ALA A 281 9.47 7.58 10.40
N TYR A 282 9.78 8.86 10.57
CA TYR A 282 9.24 9.93 9.75
C TYR A 282 9.90 10.00 8.38
N ASP A 283 11.22 9.86 8.33
CA ASP A 283 11.99 9.77 7.07
C ASP A 283 11.59 8.51 6.29
N ALA A 284 11.40 7.38 6.99
CA ALA A 284 10.87 6.15 6.39
C ALA A 284 9.47 6.36 5.80
N GLN A 285 8.58 7.02 6.54
CA GLN A 285 7.23 7.33 6.06
C GLN A 285 7.24 8.26 4.84
N ASP A 286 8.11 9.28 4.82
CA ASP A 286 8.23 10.18 3.66
C ASP A 286 8.73 9.41 2.43
N ALA A 287 9.77 8.58 2.59
CA ALA A 287 10.27 7.73 1.50
C ALA A 287 9.20 6.75 0.98
N MET A 288 8.42 6.12 1.87
CA MET A 288 7.28 5.28 1.46
C MET A 288 6.22 6.10 0.72
N ARG A 289 5.91 7.31 1.23
CA ARG A 289 4.88 8.16 0.65
C ARG A 289 5.22 8.59 -0.78
N ASP A 290 6.49 8.89 -1.07
CA ASP A 290 6.94 9.27 -2.41
C ASP A 290 6.57 8.24 -3.48
N HIS A 291 6.67 6.94 -3.15
CA HIS A 291 6.24 5.87 -4.05
C HIS A 291 4.72 5.65 -4.03
N ILE A 292 4.07 5.78 -2.87
CA ILE A 292 2.61 5.61 -2.75
C ILE A 292 1.83 6.65 -3.56
N ARG A 293 2.41 7.84 -3.79
CA ARG A 293 1.83 8.87 -4.67
C ARG A 293 1.71 8.44 -6.13
N SER A 294 2.40 7.37 -6.54
CA SER A 294 2.24 6.77 -7.87
C SER A 294 1.40 5.50 -7.86
N ALA A 295 1.28 4.84 -6.71
CA ALA A 295 0.64 3.54 -6.58
C ALA A 295 -0.80 3.52 -7.11
N THR A 296 -1.09 2.52 -7.94
CA THR A 296 -2.42 2.14 -8.41
C THR A 296 -2.82 0.76 -7.89
N THR A 297 -1.85 -0.05 -7.49
CA THR A 297 -2.06 -1.33 -6.80
C THR A 297 -1.06 -1.48 -5.65
N VAL A 298 -1.56 -1.83 -4.45
CA VAL A 298 -0.75 -2.09 -3.26
C VAL A 298 -1.10 -3.48 -2.73
N ILE A 299 -0.10 -4.35 -2.56
CA ILE A 299 -0.27 -5.72 -2.05
C ILE A 299 0.59 -5.90 -0.81
N CYS A 300 -0.08 -6.06 0.33
CA CYS A 300 0.57 -6.21 1.63
C CYS A 300 0.54 -7.66 2.09
N MET A 301 1.67 -8.18 2.58
CA MET A 301 1.85 -9.59 2.92
C MET A 301 2.60 -9.77 4.24
N ALA A 302 1.97 -10.47 5.20
CA ALA A 302 2.57 -10.92 6.45
C ALA A 302 3.28 -9.83 7.29
N THR A 303 2.77 -8.60 7.29
CA THR A 303 3.38 -7.48 8.02
C THR A 303 2.36 -6.47 8.50
N MET A 304 1.75 -6.71 9.66
CA MET A 304 0.69 -5.84 10.18
C MET A 304 1.13 -4.36 10.31
N LEU A 305 2.33 -4.09 10.83
CA LEU A 305 2.81 -2.73 11.06
C LEU A 305 2.96 -1.96 9.73
N HIS A 306 3.70 -2.52 8.76
CA HIS A 306 3.93 -1.85 7.48
C HIS A 306 2.66 -1.81 6.63
N THR A 307 1.78 -2.81 6.73
CA THR A 307 0.46 -2.81 6.08
C THR A 307 -0.36 -1.62 6.55
N ILE A 308 -0.47 -1.42 7.87
CA ILE A 308 -1.24 -0.32 8.45
C ILE A 308 -0.61 1.03 8.10
N ALA A 309 0.72 1.15 8.20
CA ALA A 309 1.41 2.38 7.84
C ALA A 309 1.15 2.75 6.37
N THR A 310 1.24 1.78 5.46
CA THR A 310 0.99 1.97 4.03
C THR A 310 -0.48 2.28 3.74
N GLY A 311 -1.42 1.58 4.38
CA GLY A 311 -2.85 1.84 4.27
C GLY A 311 -3.22 3.26 4.68
N ASN A 312 -2.66 3.76 5.78
CA ASN A 312 -2.81 5.16 6.21
C ASN A 312 -2.30 6.18 5.17
N MET A 313 -1.39 5.77 4.29
CA MET A 313 -0.87 6.61 3.21
C MET A 313 -1.57 6.36 1.88
N THR A 314 -2.49 5.41 1.75
CA THR A 314 -3.02 5.02 0.43
C THR A 314 -4.44 5.55 0.24
N PRO A 315 -4.68 6.48 -0.71
CA PRO A 315 -6.03 6.87 -1.08
C PRO A 315 -6.73 5.76 -1.87
N SER A 316 -8.05 5.82 -1.96
CA SER A 316 -8.88 4.91 -2.76
C SER A 316 -8.83 5.17 -4.28
N TYR A 317 -8.13 6.23 -4.70
CA TYR A 317 -8.07 6.68 -6.09
C TYR A 317 -6.73 7.32 -6.41
N ARG A 318 -6.44 7.40 -7.71
CA ARG A 318 -5.28 8.10 -8.27
C ARG A 318 -5.72 8.95 -9.44
N VAL A 319 -5.24 10.19 -9.48
CA VAL A 319 -5.30 11.05 -10.67
C VAL A 319 -3.99 10.89 -11.45
N LEU A 320 -4.08 10.34 -12.65
CA LEU A 320 -2.94 10.11 -13.54
C LEU A 320 -2.45 11.41 -14.21
N PRO A 321 -1.24 11.41 -14.82
CA PRO A 321 -0.70 12.58 -15.50
C PRO A 321 -1.59 13.14 -16.63
N ASP A 322 -2.36 12.28 -17.30
CA ASP A 322 -3.32 12.64 -18.35
C ASP A 322 -4.66 13.18 -17.80
N GLY A 323 -4.82 13.20 -16.48
CA GLY A 323 -6.06 13.62 -15.82
C GLY A 323 -7.06 12.50 -15.57
N THR A 324 -6.80 11.27 -16.02
CA THR A 324 -7.66 10.12 -15.77
C THR A 324 -7.70 9.81 -14.28
N ILE A 325 -8.90 9.63 -13.74
CA ILE A 325 -9.13 9.22 -12.35
C ILE A 325 -9.45 7.74 -12.33
N ARG A 326 -8.68 6.96 -11.57
CA ARG A 326 -8.85 5.50 -11.46
C ARG A 326 -8.81 5.03 -10.01
N PRO A 327 -9.41 3.88 -9.67
CA PRO A 327 -9.34 3.36 -8.33
C PRO A 327 -7.91 2.87 -8.02
N VAL A 328 -7.57 2.89 -6.74
CA VAL A 328 -6.38 2.20 -6.21
C VAL A 328 -6.83 0.87 -5.62
N TYR A 329 -6.20 -0.21 -6.03
CA TYR A 329 -6.47 -1.54 -5.51
C TYR A 329 -5.57 -1.81 -4.31
N PHE A 330 -6.16 -2.19 -3.18
CA PHE A 330 -5.40 -2.49 -1.97
C PHE A 330 -5.69 -3.92 -1.52
N TYR A 331 -4.69 -4.78 -1.47
CA TYR A 331 -4.80 -6.16 -1.01
C TYR A 331 -4.03 -6.35 0.29
N CYS A 332 -4.63 -7.08 1.23
CA CYS A 332 -4.00 -7.49 2.48
C CYS A 332 -4.06 -9.00 2.62
N VAL A 333 -2.89 -9.63 2.68
CA VAL A 333 -2.71 -11.08 2.76
C VAL A 333 -2.00 -11.43 4.06
N ASP A 334 -2.67 -12.16 4.94
CA ASP A 334 -2.09 -12.62 6.19
C ASP A 334 -2.78 -13.92 6.63
N ILE A 335 -2.06 -14.76 7.36
CA ILE A 335 -2.65 -15.99 7.94
C ILE A 335 -3.55 -15.65 9.14
N ALA A 336 -3.29 -14.52 9.79
CA ALA A 336 -4.07 -14.05 10.92
C ALA A 336 -5.23 -13.16 10.45
N GLU A 337 -6.47 -13.64 10.63
CA GLU A 337 -7.70 -12.88 10.39
C GLU A 337 -7.68 -11.51 11.08
N PHE A 338 -7.08 -11.42 12.28
CA PHE A 338 -6.92 -10.17 13.01
C PHE A 338 -6.13 -9.11 12.23
N ALA A 339 -5.03 -9.49 11.58
CA ALA A 339 -4.21 -8.56 10.81
C ALA A 339 -4.97 -8.02 9.59
N VAL A 340 -5.70 -8.90 8.90
CA VAL A 340 -6.55 -8.55 7.75
C VAL A 340 -7.69 -7.61 8.18
N ASN A 341 -8.41 -7.94 9.25
CA ASN A 341 -9.56 -7.15 9.71
C ASN A 341 -9.15 -5.77 10.25
N LYS A 342 -7.96 -5.66 10.85
CA LYS A 342 -7.47 -4.38 11.40
C LYS A 342 -7.31 -3.28 10.35
N LEU A 343 -7.09 -3.65 9.09
CA LEU A 343 -7.02 -2.70 8.00
C LEU A 343 -8.42 -2.26 7.54
N VAL A 344 -9.35 -3.20 7.42
CA VAL A 344 -10.76 -2.91 7.08
C VAL A 344 -11.36 -1.92 8.10
N ASP A 345 -11.05 -2.11 9.38
CA ASP A 345 -11.50 -1.25 10.48
C ASP A 345 -10.96 0.20 10.43
N ARG A 346 -9.92 0.48 9.62
CA ARG A 346 -9.30 1.82 9.51
C ARG A 346 -9.81 2.62 8.31
N GLY A 347 -11.08 2.44 7.96
CA GLY A 347 -11.73 3.18 6.88
C GLY A 347 -11.32 2.74 5.47
N SER A 348 -10.49 1.69 5.33
CA SER A 348 -10.07 1.13 4.05
C SER A 348 -11.15 0.23 3.45
N LEU A 349 -12.36 0.78 3.24
CA LEU A 349 -13.47 0.12 2.56
C LEU A 349 -13.12 -0.34 1.12
N ALA A 350 -12.01 0.18 0.56
CA ALA A 350 -11.43 -0.26 -0.71
C ALA A 350 -10.47 -1.47 -0.61
N SER A 351 -10.15 -1.94 0.60
CA SER A 351 -9.19 -3.04 0.79
C SER A 351 -9.82 -4.43 0.64
N ARG A 352 -9.10 -5.34 0.00
CA ARG A 352 -9.47 -6.75 -0.21
C ARG A 352 -8.59 -7.64 0.66
N GLY A 353 -9.20 -8.26 1.67
CA GLY A 353 -8.52 -9.19 2.56
C GLY A 353 -8.50 -10.62 2.03
N ILE A 354 -7.35 -11.29 2.11
CA ILE A 354 -7.17 -12.71 1.79
C ILE A 354 -6.49 -13.39 2.99
N VAL A 355 -7.19 -14.34 3.61
CA VAL A 355 -6.69 -15.06 4.79
C VAL A 355 -6.01 -16.34 4.34
N THR A 356 -4.68 -16.33 4.24
CA THR A 356 -3.90 -17.47 3.73
C THR A 356 -2.42 -17.38 4.11
N ASN A 357 -1.67 -18.46 3.91
CA ASN A 357 -0.21 -18.43 4.03
C ASN A 357 0.38 -17.64 2.85
N VAL A 358 1.24 -16.65 3.15
CA VAL A 358 1.83 -15.78 2.13
C VAL A 358 2.78 -16.50 1.16
N GLN A 359 3.38 -17.62 1.59
CA GLN A 359 4.24 -18.46 0.74
C GLN A 359 3.40 -19.20 -0.31
N ASP A 360 2.22 -19.69 0.06
CA ASP A 360 1.28 -20.30 -0.88
C ASP A 360 0.66 -19.24 -1.80
N PHE A 361 0.31 -18.08 -1.25
CA PHE A 361 -0.23 -16.97 -2.01
C PHE A 361 0.69 -16.57 -3.16
N ILE A 362 1.96 -16.28 -2.87
CA ILE A 362 2.88 -15.82 -3.91
C ILE A 362 3.17 -16.89 -4.95
N ALA A 363 3.22 -18.16 -4.55
CA ALA A 363 3.40 -19.27 -5.46
C ALA A 363 2.23 -19.35 -6.44
N ASN A 364 1.00 -19.15 -5.96
CA ASN A 364 -0.19 -19.09 -6.80
C ASN A 364 -0.19 -17.87 -7.71
N ILE A 365 0.26 -16.69 -7.23
CA ILE A 365 0.44 -15.49 -8.07
C ILE A 365 1.43 -15.77 -9.19
N ALA A 366 2.62 -16.26 -8.87
CA ALA A 366 3.64 -16.55 -9.87
C ALA A 366 3.17 -17.62 -10.87
N LYS A 367 2.47 -18.67 -10.44
CA LYS A 367 1.84 -19.67 -11.34
C LYS A 367 0.75 -19.06 -12.21
N GLY A 368 -0.16 -18.27 -11.63
CA GLY A 368 -1.24 -17.60 -12.35
C GLY A 368 -0.74 -16.60 -13.39
N LEU A 369 0.42 -16.00 -13.15
CA LEU A 369 1.12 -15.14 -14.10
C LEU A 369 2.00 -15.92 -15.10
N GLY A 370 2.08 -17.25 -15.01
CA GLY A 370 2.87 -18.10 -15.90
C GLY A 370 4.38 -18.05 -15.68
N LEU A 371 4.82 -17.64 -14.48
CA LEU A 371 6.23 -17.47 -14.11
C LEU A 371 6.84 -18.71 -13.47
N LEU A 372 5.99 -19.60 -12.94
CA LEU A 372 6.38 -20.90 -12.40
C LEU A 372 5.69 -22.01 -13.20
N GLY A 373 6.45 -23.05 -13.52
CA GLY A 373 5.99 -24.24 -14.26
C GLY A 373 5.22 -25.25 -13.41
#